data_AF-A0AAF0ITS4-F1
#
_entry.id   AF-A0AAF0ITS4-F1
#
_cell.length_a   1.000
_cell.length_b   1.000
_cell.length_c   1.000
_cell.angle_alpha   90.00
_cell.angle_beta   90.00
_cell.angle_gamma   90.00
#
_symmetry.space_group_name_H-M   'P 1'
#
loop_
_entity.id
_entity.type
_entity.pdbx_description
1 polymer ?
#
loop_
_entity_poly.entity_id
_entity_poly.type
_entity_poly.pdbx_seq_one_letter_code
_entity_poly.pdbx_strand_id
1 'polypeptide(L)'
;MDQDPARQLLIEFEQAVLDALASNFGEAEYERLRVRSEDVKHTISQLHQKGQLSQSTIHLGASIGERIEQLKLVMNEHRAMMDELQESTSDEIQSILEKEPMKTTQAPVLSERRDVGLNAVQMRDWFLKNMGYPFPSRNDKVKILKTTNRQGAAKTPVLKYNQVVLWFINTRRRSGWTKFLRRYAQGDKTKMLELVWALETSVGGTHASRSWSSGIGPVSSTKSRDGKKERKITRMTIKEYMPGANERELEKMYMEWNKIVERIRYGVKERVGDWIEEVIGTSSEQ
;
A
#
# COMPACT_ATOMS: atom_id res chain seq x y z
N MET A 1 -5.46 -26.04 -50.33
CA MET A 1 -5.55 -25.05 -49.23
C MET A 1 -4.23 -24.28 -49.25
N ASP A 2 -4.15 -23.23 -50.08
CA ASP A 2 -2.95 -22.40 -50.17
C ASP A 2 -2.83 -21.59 -48.88
N GLN A 3 -1.85 -21.92 -48.05
CA GLN A 3 -1.47 -21.10 -46.92
C GLN A 3 -0.81 -19.83 -47.47
N ASP A 4 -1.42 -18.66 -47.21
CA ASP A 4 -0.85 -17.34 -47.53
C ASP A 4 0.54 -17.24 -46.88
N PRO A 5 1.64 -17.23 -47.67
CA PRO A 5 3.00 -17.21 -47.14
C PRO A 5 3.27 -16.01 -46.23
N ALA A 6 2.59 -14.88 -46.48
CA ALA A 6 2.71 -13.68 -45.66
C ALA A 6 2.04 -13.85 -44.29
N ARG A 7 0.92 -14.58 -44.25
CA ARG A 7 0.23 -14.90 -43.00
C ARG A 7 1.07 -15.85 -42.14
N GLN A 8 1.67 -16.87 -42.76
CA GLN A 8 2.55 -17.80 -42.06
C GLN A 8 3.77 -17.06 -41.46
N LEU A 9 4.38 -16.15 -42.22
CA LEU A 9 5.49 -15.31 -41.75
C LEU A 9 5.12 -14.47 -40.51
N LEU A 10 3.92 -13.88 -40.49
CA LEU A 10 3.42 -13.09 -39.35
C LEU A 10 3.19 -13.96 -38.10
N ILE A 11 2.62 -15.16 -38.27
CA ILE A 11 2.38 -16.10 -37.17
C ILE A 11 3.71 -16.58 -36.58
N GLU A 12 4.69 -16.92 -37.42
CA GLU A 12 5.99 -17.37 -36.95
C GLU A 12 6.77 -16.26 -36.22
N PHE A 13 6.61 -15.01 -36.66
CA PHE A 13 7.18 -13.86 -35.97
C PHE A 13 6.51 -13.65 -34.60
N GLU A 14 5.19 -13.71 -34.53
CA GLU A 14 4.44 -13.60 -33.27
C GLU A 14 4.83 -14.70 -32.28
N GLN A 15 4.98 -15.95 -32.75
CA GLN A 15 5.44 -17.06 -31.91
C GLN A 15 6.87 -16.80 -31.39
N ALA A 16 7.76 -16.27 -32.23
CA ALA A 16 9.11 -15.93 -31.79
C ALA A 16 9.14 -14.81 -30.73
N VAL A 17 8.23 -13.83 -30.83
CA VAL A 17 8.05 -12.80 -29.78
C VAL A 17 7.54 -13.43 -28.49
N LEU A 18 6.59 -14.37 -28.56
CA LEU A 18 6.07 -15.07 -27.38
C LEU A 18 7.14 -15.94 -26.70
N ASP A 19 7.90 -16.71 -27.47
CA ASP A 19 8.98 -17.56 -26.94
C ASP A 19 10.08 -16.71 -26.29
N ALA A 20 10.37 -15.56 -26.90
CA ALA A 20 11.26 -14.54 -26.35
C ALA A 20 10.77 -14.00 -25.01
N LEU A 21 9.48 -13.68 -24.88
CA LEU A 21 8.90 -13.18 -23.63
C LEU A 21 8.80 -14.25 -22.53
N ALA A 22 8.66 -15.53 -22.91
CA ALA A 22 8.56 -16.63 -21.97
C ALA A 22 9.91 -17.12 -21.43
N SER A 23 11.02 -16.77 -22.09
CA SER A 23 12.37 -17.17 -21.70
C SER A 23 13.12 -16.04 -20.99
N ASN A 24 14.20 -16.37 -20.27
CA ASN A 24 15.12 -15.37 -19.72
C ASN A 24 15.83 -14.69 -20.89
N PHE A 25 15.24 -13.59 -21.36
CA PHE A 25 15.57 -12.94 -22.60
C PHE A 25 16.90 -12.17 -22.51
N GLY A 26 17.90 -12.62 -23.27
CA GLY A 26 19.22 -12.01 -23.36
C GLY A 26 19.36 -11.00 -24.49
N GLU A 27 20.51 -10.32 -24.53
CA GLU A 27 20.83 -9.31 -25.55
C GLU A 27 20.97 -9.91 -26.96
N ALA A 28 21.45 -11.16 -27.06
CA ALA A 28 21.57 -11.88 -28.33
C ALA A 28 20.21 -12.25 -28.94
N GLU A 29 19.26 -12.66 -28.11
CA GLU A 29 17.89 -12.98 -28.51
C GLU A 29 17.11 -11.72 -28.92
N TYR A 30 17.38 -10.58 -28.26
CA TYR A 30 16.84 -9.27 -28.66
C TYR A 30 17.28 -8.88 -30.06
N GLU A 31 18.58 -8.96 -30.36
CA GLU A 31 19.06 -8.57 -31.69
C GLU A 31 18.53 -9.50 -32.78
N ARG A 32 18.39 -10.80 -32.52
CA ARG A 32 17.73 -11.74 -33.44
C ARG A 32 16.27 -11.35 -33.71
N LEU A 33 15.52 -11.00 -32.67
CA LEU A 33 14.12 -10.59 -32.81
C LEU A 33 13.99 -9.26 -33.55
N ARG A 34 14.93 -8.34 -33.34
CA ARG A 34 15.01 -7.04 -34.03
C ARG A 34 15.25 -7.22 -35.53
N VAL A 35 16.25 -8.00 -35.91
CA VAL A 35 16.54 -8.33 -37.32
C VAL A 35 15.32 -8.96 -37.98
N ARG A 36 14.73 -9.97 -37.32
CA ARG A 36 13.53 -10.65 -37.83
C ARG A 36 12.34 -9.70 -37.97
N SER A 37 12.16 -8.74 -37.07
CA SER A 37 11.11 -7.73 -37.16
C SER A 37 11.27 -6.84 -38.39
N GLU A 38 12.49 -6.40 -38.70
CA GLU A 38 12.76 -5.59 -39.90
C GLU A 38 12.56 -6.40 -41.18
N ASP A 39 12.97 -7.67 -41.21
CA ASP A 39 12.75 -8.57 -42.35
C ASP A 39 11.25 -8.80 -42.64
N VAL A 40 10.46 -9.05 -41.58
CA VAL A 40 9.01 -9.22 -41.69
C VAL A 40 8.36 -7.92 -42.17
N LYS A 41 8.74 -6.78 -41.58
CA LYS A 41 8.22 -5.47 -41.98
C LYS A 41 8.54 -5.15 -43.44
N HIS A 42 9.76 -5.43 -43.89
CA HIS A 42 10.16 -5.22 -45.27
C HIS A 42 9.36 -6.10 -46.23
N THR A 43 9.27 -7.39 -45.93
CA THR A 43 8.56 -8.38 -46.75
C THR A 43 7.07 -8.05 -46.86
N ILE A 44 6.41 -7.76 -45.74
CA ILE A 44 4.98 -7.39 -45.73
C ILE A 44 4.75 -6.07 -46.47
N SER A 45 5.64 -5.09 -46.33
CA SER A 45 5.53 -3.81 -47.06
C SER A 45 5.62 -4.01 -48.58
N GLN A 46 6.53 -4.87 -49.04
CA GLN A 46 6.65 -5.20 -50.47
C GLN A 46 5.40 -5.93 -50.99
N LEU A 47 4.88 -6.90 -50.25
CA LEU A 47 3.68 -7.66 -50.64
C LEU A 47 2.43 -6.79 -50.63
N HIS A 48 2.34 -5.83 -49.70
CA HIS A 48 1.28 -4.84 -49.66
C HIS A 48 1.30 -3.93 -50.90
N GLN A 49 2.47 -3.41 -51.26
CA GLN A 49 2.64 -2.56 -52.45
C GLN A 49 2.29 -3.29 -53.75
N LYS A 50 2.55 -4.60 -53.82
CA LYS A 50 2.19 -5.45 -54.97
C LYS A 50 0.70 -5.88 -54.97
N GLY A 51 -0.08 -5.51 -53.95
CA GLY A 51 -1.49 -5.92 -53.82
C GLY A 51 -1.68 -7.42 -53.56
N GLN A 52 -0.65 -8.11 -53.06
CA GLN A 52 -0.63 -9.56 -52.88
C GLN A 52 -1.06 -10.02 -51.48
N LEU A 53 -1.46 -9.10 -50.61
CA LEU A 53 -1.92 -9.42 -49.26
C LEU A 53 -3.45 -9.52 -49.20
N SER A 54 -3.95 -10.57 -48.55
CA SER A 54 -5.36 -10.65 -48.19
C SER A 54 -5.71 -9.61 -47.12
N GLN A 55 -6.96 -9.13 -47.09
CA GLN A 55 -7.44 -8.23 -46.04
C GLN A 55 -7.27 -8.85 -44.63
N SER A 56 -7.44 -10.17 -44.51
CA SER A 56 -7.24 -10.87 -43.23
C SER A 56 -5.77 -10.82 -42.76
N THR A 57 -4.82 -10.86 -43.68
CA THR A 57 -3.37 -10.79 -43.41
C THR A 57 -2.95 -9.37 -43.03
N ILE A 58 -3.55 -8.36 -43.66
CA ILE A 58 -3.36 -6.94 -43.30
C ILE A 58 -3.84 -6.67 -41.86
N HIS A 59 -5.05 -7.14 -41.51
CA HIS A 59 -5.57 -6.99 -40.16
C HIS A 59 -4.71 -7.71 -39.11
N LEU A 60 -4.21 -8.91 -39.41
CA LEU A 60 -3.30 -9.64 -38.53
C LEU A 60 -1.99 -8.84 -38.30
N GLY A 61 -1.39 -8.32 -39.37
CA GLY A 61 -0.18 -7.51 -39.28
C GLY A 61 -0.37 -6.25 -38.43
N ALA A 62 -1.50 -5.55 -38.60
CA ALA A 62 -1.84 -4.39 -37.79
C ALA A 62 -2.00 -4.76 -36.30
N SER A 63 -2.67 -5.87 -35.99
CA SER A 63 -2.86 -6.35 -34.62
C SER A 63 -1.55 -6.77 -33.94
N ILE A 64 -0.63 -7.41 -34.68
CA ILE A 64 0.70 -7.75 -34.17
C ILE A 64 1.51 -6.47 -33.90
N GLY A 65 1.46 -5.50 -34.81
CA GLY A 65 2.13 -4.21 -34.65
C GLY A 65 1.65 -3.43 -33.43
N GLU A 66 0.34 -3.36 -33.20
CA GLU A 66 -0.23 -2.70 -32.02
C GLU A 66 0.26 -3.35 -30.72
N ARG A 67 0.29 -4.69 -30.67
CA ARG A 67 0.75 -5.43 -29.50
C ARG A 67 2.25 -5.23 -29.22
N ILE A 68 3.07 -5.13 -30.26
CA ILE A 68 4.50 -4.82 -30.11
C ILE A 68 4.71 -3.39 -29.57
N GLU A 69 3.95 -2.41 -30.05
CA GLU A 69 4.04 -1.04 -29.52
C GLU A 69 3.58 -0.96 -28.05
N GLN A 70 2.53 -1.69 -27.68
CA GLN A 70 2.11 -1.81 -26.27
C GLN A 70 3.22 -2.45 -25.41
N LEU A 71 3.85 -3.53 -25.88
CA LEU A 71 4.97 -4.17 -25.19
C LEU A 71 6.15 -3.21 -25.03
N LYS A 72 6.50 -2.47 -26.08
CA LYS A 72 7.57 -1.46 -26.05
C LYS A 72 7.29 -0.37 -25.02
N LEU A 73 6.05 0.11 -24.92
CA LEU A 73 5.66 1.08 -23.90
C LEU A 73 5.90 0.53 -22.49
N VAL A 74 5.38 -0.67 -22.21
CA VAL A 74 5.53 -1.32 -20.89
C VAL A 74 6.99 -1.60 -20.57
N MET A 75 7.79 -2.05 -21.54
CA MET A 75 9.21 -2.30 -21.36
C MET A 75 9.99 -1.02 -21.06
N ASN A 76 9.65 0.10 -21.71
CA ASN A 76 10.28 1.39 -21.43
C ASN A 76 9.92 1.90 -20.04
N GLU A 77 8.67 1.74 -19.59
CA GLU A 77 8.26 2.04 -18.21
C GLU A 77 9.02 1.17 -17.20
N HIS A 78 9.17 -0.12 -17.49
CA HIS A 78 9.92 -1.04 -16.65
C HIS A 78 11.41 -0.67 -16.58
N ARG A 79 12.02 -0.28 -17.70
CA ARG A 79 13.41 0.19 -17.75
C ARG A 79 13.60 1.46 -16.94
N ALA A 80 12.74 2.46 -17.12
CA ALA A 80 12.79 3.69 -16.34
C ALA A 80 12.66 3.43 -14.84
N MET A 81 11.79 2.49 -14.43
CA MET A 81 11.65 2.09 -13.03
C MET A 81 12.90 1.36 -12.50
N MET A 82 13.53 0.54 -13.34
CA MET A 82 14.79 -0.15 -12.99
C MET A 82 15.96 0.83 -12.87
N ASP A 83 16.05 1.81 -13.77
CA ASP A 83 17.07 2.85 -13.73
C ASP A 83 16.92 3.71 -12.46
N GLU A 84 15.71 4.14 -12.11
CA GLU A 84 15.41 4.86 -10.86
C GLU A 84 15.78 4.02 -9.63
N LEU A 85 15.48 2.72 -9.65
CA LEU A 85 15.83 1.81 -8.57
C LEU A 85 17.35 1.63 -8.47
N GLN A 86 18.04 1.50 -9.60
CA GLN A 86 19.48 1.34 -9.65
C GLN A 86 20.19 2.60 -9.15
N GLU A 87 19.76 3.78 -9.59
CA GLU A 87 20.27 5.07 -9.12
C GLU A 87 20.05 5.21 -7.60
N SER A 88 18.81 5.00 -7.13
CA SER A 88 18.50 5.05 -5.70
C SER A 88 19.31 4.04 -4.87
N THR A 89 19.57 2.85 -5.40
CA THR A 89 20.35 1.82 -4.70
C THR A 89 21.84 2.17 -4.71
N SER A 90 22.34 2.70 -5.82
CA SER A 90 23.74 3.10 -5.97
C SER A 90 24.06 4.26 -5.03
N ASP A 91 23.18 5.26 -4.94
CA ASP A 91 23.29 6.37 -4.00
C ASP A 91 23.27 5.89 -2.53
N GLU A 92 22.42 4.92 -2.20
CA GLU A 92 22.37 4.33 -0.86
C GLU A 92 23.66 3.56 -0.53
N ILE A 93 24.18 2.75 -1.45
CA ILE A 93 25.43 2.01 -1.28
C ILE A 93 26.62 2.97 -1.16
N GLN A 94 26.67 4.00 -2.00
CA GLN A 94 27.69 5.04 -1.97
C GLN A 94 27.69 5.75 -0.60
N SER A 95 26.50 6.13 -0.09
CA SER A 95 26.35 6.73 1.24
C SER A 95 26.78 5.81 2.40
N ILE A 96 26.67 4.49 2.23
CA ILE A 96 27.16 3.50 3.20
C ILE A 96 28.69 3.40 3.14
N LEU A 97 29.28 3.41 1.94
CA LEU A 97 30.72 3.29 1.74
C LEU A 97 31.49 4.57 2.12
N GLU A 98 30.89 5.75 1.94
CA GLU A 98 31.48 7.05 2.31
C GLU A 98 31.45 7.32 3.82
N LYS A 99 30.68 6.55 4.60
CA LYS A 99 30.78 6.55 6.06
C LYS A 99 32.03 5.78 6.48
N GLU A 100 33.12 6.49 6.75
CA GLU A 100 34.32 5.91 7.36
C GLU A 100 33.98 5.09 8.62
N PRO A 101 34.66 3.95 8.85
CA PRO A 101 34.54 3.20 10.09
C PRO A 101 35.18 4.01 11.21
N MET A 102 34.38 4.73 11.99
CA MET A 102 34.87 5.39 13.20
C MET A 102 35.49 4.34 14.14
N LYS A 103 36.77 4.56 14.42
CA LYS A 103 37.65 3.74 15.26
C LYS A 103 37.00 3.37 16.60
N THR A 104 36.95 2.07 16.84
CA THR A 104 36.78 1.43 18.14
C THR A 104 37.80 1.97 19.14
N THR A 105 37.39 2.69 20.18
CA THR A 105 38.02 2.63 21.52
C THR A 105 37.07 3.24 22.56
N GLN A 106 36.34 2.40 23.30
CA GLN A 106 36.26 2.36 24.77
C GLN A 106 35.14 1.41 25.24
N ALA A 107 35.44 0.72 26.33
CA ALA A 107 34.64 -0.33 26.96
C ALA A 107 33.24 0.17 27.42
N PRO A 108 32.25 -0.73 27.56
CA PRO A 108 30.86 -0.36 27.69
C PRO A 108 30.58 0.15 29.10
N VAL A 109 30.49 1.47 29.24
CA VAL A 109 29.68 2.05 30.33
C VAL A 109 28.24 1.72 30.00
N LEU A 110 27.54 1.11 30.97
CA LEU A 110 26.13 0.75 30.96
C LEU A 110 25.26 1.99 30.73
N SER A 111 25.23 2.47 29.50
CA SER A 111 24.26 3.43 29.01
C SER A 111 23.00 2.65 28.71
N GLU A 112 22.04 2.81 29.62
CA GLU A 112 20.62 2.53 29.47
C GLU A 112 20.23 2.24 28.01
N ARG A 113 19.86 0.98 27.74
CA ARG A 113 19.17 0.59 26.52
C ARG A 113 17.87 1.40 26.42
N ARG A 114 17.94 2.60 25.85
CA ARG A 114 16.80 3.21 25.18
C ARG A 114 16.53 2.30 23.98
N ASP A 115 15.62 1.35 24.16
CA ASP A 115 15.07 0.57 23.06
C ASP A 115 14.71 1.55 21.93
N VAL A 116 15.43 1.40 20.82
CA VAL A 116 15.25 2.13 19.55
C VAL A 116 13.87 1.73 18.99
N GLY A 117 12.83 2.35 19.53
CA GLY A 117 11.45 2.10 19.12
C GLY A 117 11.28 2.42 17.64
N LEU A 118 10.53 1.58 16.93
CA LEU A 118 10.10 1.84 15.57
C LEU A 118 9.49 3.25 15.48
N ASN A 119 9.98 4.11 14.58
CA ASN A 119 9.33 5.41 14.34
C ASN A 119 7.93 5.16 13.76
N ALA A 120 6.92 5.24 14.64
CA ALA A 120 5.55 4.88 14.33
C ALA A 120 4.64 6.07 14.04
N VAL A 121 5.17 7.30 14.01
CA VAL A 121 4.39 8.53 13.93
C VAL A 121 3.44 8.52 12.72
N GLN A 122 3.96 8.22 11.53
CA GLN A 122 3.16 8.16 10.29
C GLN A 122 2.15 7.02 10.30
N MET A 123 2.49 5.88 10.91
CA MET A 123 1.57 4.75 11.04
C MET A 123 0.42 5.05 12.01
N ARG A 124 0.68 5.75 13.12
CA ARG A 124 -0.32 6.20 14.08
C ARG A 124 -1.26 7.22 13.47
N ASP A 125 -0.72 8.26 12.83
CA ASP A 125 -1.50 9.30 12.16
C ASP A 125 -2.45 8.70 11.13
N TRP A 126 -1.93 7.81 10.26
CA TRP A 126 -2.77 7.13 9.27
C TRP A 126 -3.87 6.29 9.93
N PHE A 127 -3.55 5.55 11.00
CA PHE A 127 -4.52 4.72 11.72
C PHE A 127 -5.64 5.59 12.32
N LEU A 128 -5.27 6.68 13.00
CA LEU A 128 -6.22 7.61 13.63
C LEU A 128 -7.13 8.29 12.61
N LYS A 129 -6.66 8.51 11.39
CA LYS A 129 -7.49 9.03 10.28
C LYS A 129 -8.43 7.99 9.67
N ASN A 130 -8.22 6.70 9.94
CA ASN A 130 -8.94 5.58 9.32
C ASN A 130 -9.46 4.58 10.36
N MET A 131 -9.95 5.06 11.50
CA MET A 131 -10.31 4.21 12.64
C MET A 131 -11.50 3.27 12.37
N GLY A 132 -12.38 3.59 11.41
CA GLY A 132 -13.47 2.72 10.99
C GLY A 132 -12.98 1.53 10.17
N TYR A 133 -11.95 1.73 9.35
CA TYR A 133 -11.36 0.70 8.51
C TYR A 133 -9.82 0.82 8.43
N PRO A 134 -9.08 0.42 9.49
CA PRO A 134 -7.63 0.61 9.58
C PRO A 134 -6.86 -0.51 8.84
N PHE A 135 -7.16 -0.69 7.55
CA PHE A 135 -6.52 -1.64 6.65
C PHE A 135 -5.90 -0.89 5.46
N PRO A 136 -4.68 -0.35 5.62
CA PRO A 136 -4.04 0.42 4.55
C PRO A 136 -3.82 -0.44 3.31
N SER A 137 -4.05 0.16 2.14
CA SER A 137 -3.75 -0.47 0.85
C SER A 137 -2.24 -0.69 0.67
N ARG A 138 -1.83 -1.40 -0.39
CA ARG A 138 -0.41 -1.52 -0.74
C ARG A 138 0.21 -0.13 -0.97
N ASN A 139 -0.50 0.74 -1.67
CA ASN A 139 -0.06 2.11 -1.95
C ASN A 139 0.08 2.93 -0.65
N ASP A 140 -0.89 2.85 0.26
CA ASP A 140 -0.81 3.55 1.56
C ASP A 140 0.40 3.10 2.36
N LYS A 141 0.67 1.79 2.42
CA LYS A 141 1.85 1.26 3.11
C LYS A 141 3.16 1.78 2.50
N VAL A 142 3.26 1.84 1.18
CA VAL A 142 4.43 2.40 0.48
C VAL A 142 4.58 3.89 0.76
N LYS A 143 3.48 4.66 0.77
CA LYS A 143 3.51 6.09 1.13
C LYS A 143 3.98 6.30 2.57
N ILE A 144 3.40 5.58 3.53
CA ILE A 144 3.82 5.62 4.94
C ILE A 144 5.30 5.28 5.08
N LEU A 145 5.78 4.25 4.37
CA LEU A 145 7.17 3.83 4.37
C LEU A 145 8.10 4.94 3.88
N LYS A 146 7.84 5.49 2.68
CA LYS A 146 8.61 6.58 2.07
C LYS A 146 8.65 7.82 2.98
N THR A 147 7.49 8.23 3.50
CA THR A 147 7.40 9.41 4.38
C THR A 147 8.15 9.17 5.70
N THR A 148 8.02 8.00 6.31
CA THR A 148 8.72 7.68 7.58
C THR A 148 10.23 7.67 7.40
N ASN A 149 10.73 7.06 6.32
CA ASN A 149 12.16 6.96 6.05
C ASN A 149 12.76 8.32 5.67
N ARG A 150 12.03 9.15 4.90
CA ARG A 150 12.46 10.52 4.58
C ARG A 150 12.57 11.42 5.81
N GLN A 151 11.69 11.23 6.79
CA GLN A 151 11.67 12.01 8.04
C GLN A 151 12.54 11.39 9.14
N GLY A 152 13.14 10.22 8.91
CA GLY A 152 14.01 9.56 9.88
C GLY A 152 15.29 10.37 10.09
N ALA A 153 15.67 10.58 11.35
CA ALA A 153 17.01 11.09 11.65
C ALA A 153 18.06 10.07 11.18
N ALA A 154 19.25 10.53 10.78
CA ALA A 154 20.34 9.70 10.26
C ALA A 154 20.76 8.50 11.15
N LYS A 155 20.30 8.47 12.41
CA LYS A 155 20.56 7.41 13.41
C LYS A 155 19.40 6.41 13.60
N THR A 156 18.25 6.62 12.94
CA THR A 156 17.09 5.72 13.06
C THR A 156 17.17 4.65 11.96
N PRO A 157 17.03 3.36 12.27
CA PRO A 157 17.04 2.32 11.25
C PRO A 157 15.91 2.55 10.23
N VAL A 158 16.24 2.37 8.95
CA VAL A 158 15.30 2.46 7.83
C VAL A 158 14.16 1.46 8.05
N LEU A 159 12.93 1.97 8.03
CA LEU A 159 11.73 1.16 8.13
C LEU A 159 11.60 0.30 6.87
N LYS A 160 11.27 -0.99 7.06
CA LYS A 160 11.00 -1.96 6.00
C LYS A 160 9.49 -2.17 5.83
N TYR A 161 9.06 -2.53 4.62
CA TYR A 161 7.65 -2.76 4.31
C TYR A 161 6.96 -3.75 5.26
N ASN A 162 7.61 -4.88 5.56
CA ASN A 162 7.07 -5.89 6.47
C ASN A 162 6.89 -5.37 7.90
N GLN A 163 7.70 -4.40 8.35
CA GLN A 163 7.54 -3.77 9.65
C GLN A 163 6.27 -2.91 9.69
N VAL A 164 5.94 -2.20 8.61
CA VAL A 164 4.65 -1.47 8.48
C VAL A 164 3.48 -2.45 8.55
N VAL A 165 3.53 -3.55 7.80
CA VAL A 165 2.47 -4.58 7.79
C VAL A 165 2.24 -5.14 9.19
N LEU A 166 3.32 -5.58 9.86
CA LEU A 166 3.27 -6.16 11.19
C LEU A 166 2.83 -5.14 12.24
N TRP A 167 3.21 -3.87 12.10
CA TRP A 167 2.75 -2.81 12.98
C TRP A 167 1.23 -2.67 12.91
N PHE A 168 0.64 -2.58 11.73
CA PHE A 168 -0.83 -2.47 11.59
C PHE A 168 -1.57 -3.70 12.14
N ILE A 169 -1.04 -4.91 11.91
CA ILE A 169 -1.61 -6.15 12.47
C ILE A 169 -1.58 -6.12 14.00
N ASN A 170 -0.42 -5.79 14.56
CA ASN A 170 -0.24 -5.78 16.01
C ASN A 170 -1.02 -4.64 16.67
N THR A 171 -1.05 -3.45 16.08
CA THR A 171 -1.77 -2.30 16.62
C THR A 171 -3.28 -2.58 16.67
N ARG A 172 -3.90 -3.10 15.60
CA ARG A 172 -5.34 -3.49 15.64
C ARG A 172 -5.65 -4.49 16.76
N ARG A 173 -4.78 -5.49 16.94
CA ARG A 173 -4.95 -6.54 17.95
C ARG A 173 -4.75 -6.00 19.38
N ARG A 174 -3.67 -5.24 19.59
CA ARG A 174 -3.22 -4.80 20.92
C ARG A 174 -3.93 -3.54 21.40
N SER A 175 -4.41 -2.66 20.50
CA SER A 175 -5.13 -1.45 20.90
C SER A 175 -6.49 -1.76 21.54
N GLY A 176 -7.05 -2.94 21.27
CA GLY A 176 -8.43 -3.29 21.61
C GLY A 176 -9.40 -3.12 20.44
N TRP A 177 -8.95 -2.58 19.30
CA TRP A 177 -9.79 -2.37 18.12
C TRP A 177 -10.47 -3.65 17.63
N THR A 178 -9.74 -4.78 17.54
CA THR A 178 -10.35 -6.07 17.15
C THR A 178 -11.38 -6.58 18.15
N LYS A 179 -11.20 -6.30 19.45
CA LYS A 179 -12.17 -6.65 20.49
C LYS A 179 -13.43 -5.80 20.38
N PHE A 180 -13.25 -4.50 20.12
CA PHE A 180 -14.33 -3.55 19.89
C PHE A 180 -15.17 -3.93 18.66
N LEU A 181 -14.51 -4.24 17.54
CA LEU A 181 -15.13 -4.76 16.31
C LEU A 181 -16.02 -5.98 16.59
N ARG A 182 -15.52 -6.96 17.34
CA ARG A 182 -16.29 -8.19 17.65
C ARG A 182 -17.51 -7.88 18.51
N ARG A 183 -17.37 -6.95 19.46
CA ARG A 183 -18.40 -6.65 20.45
C ARG A 183 -19.53 -5.77 19.90
N TYR A 184 -19.19 -4.68 19.21
CA TYR A 184 -20.17 -3.67 18.80
C TYR A 184 -20.52 -3.72 17.30
N ALA A 185 -19.74 -4.46 16.51
CA ALA A 185 -19.95 -4.61 15.07
C ALA A 185 -19.99 -6.09 14.62
N GLN A 186 -20.10 -7.04 15.56
CA GLN A 186 -20.26 -8.48 15.27
C GLN A 186 -19.14 -9.08 14.39
N GLY A 187 -17.96 -8.47 14.39
CA GLY A 187 -16.85 -8.90 13.50
C GLY A 187 -16.93 -8.36 12.07
N ASP A 188 -17.99 -7.63 11.72
CA ASP A 188 -18.21 -7.07 10.39
C ASP A 188 -17.54 -5.69 10.26
N LYS A 189 -16.62 -5.58 9.29
CA LYS A 189 -15.83 -4.36 9.06
C LYS A 189 -16.68 -3.21 8.50
N THR A 190 -17.74 -3.51 7.77
CA THR A 190 -18.66 -2.48 7.25
C THR A 190 -19.47 -1.89 8.39
N LYS A 191 -20.01 -2.74 9.27
CA LYS A 191 -20.68 -2.29 10.50
C LYS A 191 -19.75 -1.50 11.42
N MET A 192 -18.47 -1.87 11.47
CA MET A 192 -17.47 -1.10 12.22
C MET A 192 -17.26 0.29 11.65
N LEU A 193 -17.18 0.41 10.32
CA LEU A 193 -17.10 1.73 9.67
C LEU A 193 -18.34 2.58 9.97
N GLU A 194 -19.54 2.00 9.84
CA GLU A 194 -20.81 2.66 10.15
C GLU A 194 -20.87 3.11 11.62
N LEU A 195 -20.50 2.23 12.56
CA LEU A 195 -20.43 2.54 13.99
C LEU A 195 -19.48 3.70 14.27
N VAL A 196 -18.29 3.70 13.66
CA VAL A 196 -17.30 4.77 13.87
C VAL A 196 -17.74 6.08 13.20
N TRP A 197 -18.47 6.03 12.09
CA TRP A 197 -19.17 7.20 11.54
C TRP A 197 -20.24 7.74 12.51
N ALA A 198 -20.97 6.85 13.17
CA ALA A 198 -21.96 7.25 14.15
C ALA A 198 -21.34 7.90 15.39
N LEU A 199 -20.24 7.33 15.90
CA LEU A 199 -19.43 7.94 16.95
C LEU A 199 -18.90 9.31 16.53
N GLU A 200 -18.36 9.43 15.32
CA GLU A 200 -17.81 10.68 14.81
C GLU A 200 -18.88 11.78 14.67
N THR A 201 -20.07 11.40 14.19
CA THR A 201 -21.23 12.29 14.05
C THR A 201 -21.75 12.74 15.40
N SER A 202 -21.86 11.82 16.37
CA SER A 202 -22.33 12.14 17.73
C SER A 202 -21.36 13.03 18.51
N VAL A 203 -20.05 12.88 18.31
CA VAL A 203 -19.05 13.75 18.97
C VAL A 203 -18.98 15.12 18.29
N GLY A 204 -19.12 15.19 16.96
CA GLY A 204 -19.01 16.44 16.21
C GLY A 204 -17.59 17.05 16.21
N GLY A 205 -17.37 18.08 15.41
CA GLY A 205 -16.05 18.75 15.23
C GLY A 205 -15.24 18.26 14.01
N THR A 206 -13.93 18.49 14.02
CA THR A 206 -13.00 18.06 12.95
C THR A 206 -12.02 16.98 13.45
N HIS A 207 -11.24 16.39 12.54
CA HIS A 207 -10.15 15.49 12.92
C HIS A 207 -9.19 16.15 13.92
N ALA A 208 -8.89 17.44 13.75
CA ALA A 208 -7.96 18.18 14.61
C ALA A 208 -8.49 18.29 16.05
N SER A 209 -9.80 18.49 16.24
CA SER A 209 -10.39 18.58 17.58
C SER A 209 -10.52 17.21 18.27
N ARG A 210 -10.86 16.15 17.51
CA ARG A 210 -11.05 14.80 18.06
C ARG A 210 -9.77 13.97 18.14
N SER A 211 -8.74 14.32 17.39
CA SER A 211 -7.53 13.50 17.16
C SER A 211 -7.78 12.16 16.47
N TRP A 212 -8.98 11.91 15.92
CA TRP A 212 -9.32 10.71 15.17
C TRP A 212 -10.49 10.96 14.19
N SER A 213 -10.56 10.11 13.17
CA SER A 213 -11.64 10.06 12.18
C SER A 213 -11.93 8.62 11.78
N SER A 214 -13.17 8.37 11.37
CA SER A 214 -13.60 7.11 10.74
C SER A 214 -12.78 6.72 9.51
N GLY A 215 -12.41 7.70 8.70
CA GLY A 215 -11.77 7.53 7.40
C GLY A 215 -12.78 7.43 6.26
N ILE A 216 -12.23 7.50 5.05
CA ILE A 216 -12.97 7.19 3.84
C ILE A 216 -12.88 5.67 3.72
N GLY A 217 -13.85 4.96 4.29
CA GLY A 217 -13.95 3.53 4.02
C GLY A 217 -14.12 3.28 2.52
N PRO A 218 -14.01 2.04 2.04
CA PRO A 218 -14.35 1.73 0.66
C PRO A 218 -15.84 2.06 0.45
N VAL A 219 -16.10 3.28 -0.04
CA VAL A 219 -17.39 3.66 -0.61
C VAL A 219 -17.57 2.67 -1.74
N SER A 220 -18.58 1.81 -1.62
CA SER A 220 -18.85 0.69 -2.50
C SER A 220 -18.67 1.07 -3.97
N SER A 221 -17.52 0.71 -4.54
CA SER A 221 -17.28 0.59 -5.98
C SER A 221 -17.06 -0.87 -6.37
N THR A 222 -17.58 -1.80 -5.58
CA THR A 222 -17.80 -3.18 -6.00
C THR A 222 -19.20 -3.29 -6.57
N LYS A 223 -19.30 -3.25 -7.91
CA LYS A 223 -20.47 -3.77 -8.62
C LYS A 223 -20.73 -5.18 -8.10
N SER A 224 -21.72 -5.34 -7.23
CA SER A 224 -22.19 -6.67 -6.83
C SER A 224 -22.97 -7.23 -8.01
N ARG A 225 -22.48 -8.36 -8.53
CA ARG A 225 -23.07 -9.11 -9.65
C ARG A 225 -24.38 -9.84 -9.25
N ASP A 226 -24.78 -9.74 -7.98
CA ASP A 226 -26.04 -10.22 -7.47
C ASP A 226 -26.83 -9.04 -6.89
N GLY A 227 -28.08 -8.88 -7.33
CA GLY A 227 -29.00 -7.76 -7.07
C GLY A 227 -29.43 -7.54 -5.60
N LYS A 228 -28.51 -7.63 -4.64
CA LYS A 228 -28.74 -7.16 -3.27
C LYS A 228 -28.50 -5.66 -3.20
N LYS A 229 -29.58 -4.93 -2.97
CA LYS A 229 -29.67 -3.48 -2.74
C LYS A 229 -28.41 -2.92 -2.07
N GLU A 230 -27.77 -1.96 -2.74
CA GLU A 230 -26.72 -1.13 -2.16
C GLU A 230 -27.25 -0.48 -0.87
N ARG A 231 -26.62 -0.79 0.26
CA ARG A 231 -26.90 -0.09 1.51
C ARG A 231 -26.32 1.30 1.40
N LYS A 232 -27.17 2.28 1.12
CA LYS A 232 -26.84 3.70 1.18
C LYS A 232 -26.40 3.99 2.61
N ILE A 233 -25.11 4.27 2.81
CA ILE A 233 -24.58 4.49 4.15
C ILE A 233 -24.96 5.90 4.59
N THR A 234 -25.94 5.99 5.49
CA THR A 234 -26.46 7.25 6.03
C THR A 234 -25.65 7.63 7.27
N ARG A 235 -25.13 8.87 7.33
CA ARG A 235 -24.55 9.41 8.57
C ARG A 235 -25.67 9.51 9.61
N MET A 236 -25.60 8.65 10.61
CA MET A 236 -26.54 8.59 11.73
C MET A 236 -25.78 8.83 13.03
N THR A 237 -26.47 9.23 14.09
CA THR A 237 -25.93 9.34 15.44
C THR A 237 -25.80 7.97 16.10
N ILE A 238 -25.03 7.88 17.18
CA ILE A 238 -24.87 6.62 17.93
C ILE A 238 -26.19 6.08 18.48
N LYS A 239 -27.10 6.98 18.87
CA LYS A 239 -28.44 6.63 19.39
C LYS A 239 -29.32 6.04 18.29
N GLU A 240 -29.16 6.49 17.05
CA GLU A 240 -29.86 5.93 15.89
C GLU A 240 -29.23 4.60 15.43
N TYR A 241 -27.90 4.46 15.55
CA TYR A 241 -27.19 3.23 15.23
C TYR A 241 -27.51 2.11 16.24
N MET A 242 -27.71 2.46 17.52
CA MET A 242 -28.05 1.53 18.61
C MET A 242 -29.27 2.01 19.41
N PRO A 243 -30.49 1.96 18.85
CA PRO A 243 -31.69 2.52 19.47
C PRO A 243 -32.12 1.80 20.77
N GLY A 244 -31.68 0.56 20.96
CA GLY A 244 -31.97 -0.23 22.17
C GLY A 244 -30.88 -0.19 23.24
N ALA A 245 -29.78 0.55 23.03
CA ALA A 245 -28.69 0.61 24.00
C ALA A 245 -29.07 1.50 25.18
N ASN A 246 -28.86 1.01 26.40
CA ASN A 246 -29.04 1.83 27.59
C ASN A 246 -27.86 2.80 27.79
N GLU A 247 -28.04 3.82 28.63
CA GLU A 247 -27.03 4.88 28.81
C GLU A 247 -25.71 4.35 29.36
N ARG A 248 -25.75 3.35 30.26
CA ARG A 248 -24.56 2.69 30.82
C ARG A 248 -23.76 1.91 29.75
N GLU A 249 -24.44 1.27 28.81
CA GLU A 249 -23.83 0.56 27.68
C GLU A 249 -23.13 1.53 26.72
N LEU A 250 -23.78 2.65 26.42
CA LEU A 250 -23.20 3.71 25.61
C LEU A 250 -21.97 4.31 26.28
N GLU A 251 -22.06 4.65 27.57
CA GLU A 251 -20.93 5.18 28.34
C GLU A 251 -19.75 4.21 28.36
N LYS A 252 -20.00 2.92 28.58
CA LYS A 252 -18.97 1.87 28.53
C LYS A 252 -18.32 1.76 27.15
N MET A 253 -19.11 1.86 26.08
CA MET A 253 -18.58 1.85 24.71
C MET A 253 -17.70 3.07 24.44
N TYR A 254 -18.12 4.27 24.86
CA TYR A 254 -17.31 5.50 24.74
C TYR A 254 -16.00 5.40 25.51
N MET A 255 -16.03 4.88 26.75
CA MET A 255 -14.81 4.61 27.52
C MET A 255 -13.87 3.63 26.82
N GLU A 256 -14.40 2.54 26.28
CA GLU A 256 -13.61 1.56 25.52
C GLU A 256 -13.02 2.16 24.25
N TRP A 257 -13.79 3.00 23.56
CA TRP A 257 -13.36 3.72 22.37
C TRP A 257 -12.21 4.69 22.66
N ASN A 258 -12.36 5.54 23.69
CA ASN A 258 -11.34 6.51 24.08
C ASN A 258 -10.03 5.81 24.48
N LYS A 259 -10.11 4.68 25.20
CA LYS A 259 -8.93 3.85 25.51
C LYS A 259 -8.20 3.35 24.26
N ILE A 260 -8.93 3.00 23.20
CA ILE A 260 -8.34 2.58 21.92
C ILE A 260 -7.64 3.77 21.25
N VAL A 261 -8.30 4.93 21.19
CA VAL A 261 -7.76 6.16 20.58
C VAL A 261 -6.47 6.59 21.29
N GLU A 262 -6.49 6.71 22.62
CA GLU A 262 -5.30 7.08 23.41
C GLU A 262 -4.16 6.10 23.21
N ARG A 263 -4.45 4.79 23.24
CA ARG A 263 -3.43 3.75 23.06
C ARG A 263 -2.77 3.81 21.69
N ILE A 264 -3.50 4.22 20.65
CA ILE A 264 -2.92 4.40 19.31
C ILE A 264 -2.13 5.70 19.25
N ARG A 265 -2.63 6.79 19.86
CA ARG A 265 -2.01 8.11 19.86
C ARG A 265 -0.63 8.10 20.55
N TYR A 266 -0.56 7.56 21.76
CA TYR A 266 0.65 7.58 22.61
C TYR A 266 1.43 6.26 22.59
N GLY A 267 0.83 5.17 22.09
CA GLY A 267 1.46 3.84 22.17
C GLY A 267 1.58 3.31 23.60
N VAL A 268 2.33 2.21 23.77
CA VAL A 268 2.46 1.51 25.08
C VAL A 268 3.61 2.07 25.92
N LYS A 269 4.58 2.77 25.33
CA LYS A 269 5.80 3.25 26.01
C LYS A 269 5.80 4.74 26.39
N GLU A 270 4.94 5.58 25.81
CA GLU A 270 4.93 7.03 26.10
C GLU A 270 4.16 7.38 27.38
N ARG A 271 3.50 6.40 28.03
CA ARG A 271 2.67 6.60 29.24
C ARG A 271 3.37 6.32 30.57
N VAL A 272 4.67 6.02 30.56
CA VAL A 272 5.44 5.77 31.81
C VAL A 272 5.84 7.09 32.49
N GLY A 273 5.93 8.19 31.75
CA GLY A 273 6.19 9.53 32.32
C GLY A 273 5.03 10.02 33.19
N ASP A 274 3.80 9.90 32.69
CA ASP A 274 2.60 10.36 33.41
C ASP A 274 2.34 9.59 34.71
N TRP A 275 2.67 8.29 34.76
CA TRP A 275 2.51 7.50 35.99
C TRP A 275 3.58 7.83 37.04
N ILE A 276 4.80 8.20 36.61
CA ILE A 276 5.85 8.65 37.54
C ILE A 276 5.47 10.02 38.13
N GLU A 277 4.89 10.93 37.36
CA GLU A 277 4.39 12.20 37.89
C GLU A 277 3.19 12.01 38.83
N GLU A 278 2.30 11.05 38.56
CA GLU A 278 1.17 10.71 39.44
C GLU A 278 1.66 10.05 40.76
N VAL A 279 2.68 9.19 40.70
CA VAL A 279 3.28 8.53 41.88
C VAL A 279 4.17 9.49 42.68
N ILE A 280 4.92 10.38 42.03
CA ILE A 280 5.73 11.41 42.71
C ILE A 280 4.82 12.51 43.28
N GLY A 281 3.77 12.91 42.57
CA GLY A 281 2.78 13.89 43.05
C GLY A 281 2.00 13.37 44.27
N THR A 282 1.64 12.09 44.29
CA THR A 282 1.00 11.47 45.46
C THR A 282 1.97 11.17 46.61
N SER A 283 3.27 11.10 46.35
CA SER A 283 4.30 10.97 47.40
C SER A 283 4.72 12.33 48.00
N SER A 284 4.22 13.44 47.47
CA SER A 284 4.52 14.81 47.92
C SER A 284 3.48 15.38 48.89
N GLU A 285 2.40 14.64 49.17
CA GLU A 285 1.33 15.01 50.10
C GLU A 285 1.26 14.07 51.33
N GLN A 286 2.42 13.61 51.83
CA GLN A 286 2.55 13.01 53.16
C GLN A 286 3.55 13.79 54.02
#